data_AF-A0A816GEK9-F1
#
_entry.id   AF-A0A816GEK9-F1
#
_cell.length_a   1.000
_cell.length_b   1.000
_cell.length_c   1.000
_cell.angle_alpha   90.00
_cell.angle_beta   90.00
_cell.angle_gamma   90.00
#
_symmetry.space_group_name_H-M   'P 1'
#
loop_
_entity.id
_entity.type
_entity.pdbx_description
1 polymer ?
#
loop_
_entity_poly.entity_id
_entity_poly.type
_entity_poly.pdbx_seq_one_letter_code
_entity_poly.pdbx_strand_id
1 'polypeptide(L)'
;TEAFVILTSEIQAKSPAISFINSNKGKPLLVADDYTFKLNKATITAKYWICTIKDCAAKVQTDSNNGLMKSVGNHSHLPEEEKLEVREACEKITFFKNFSHP
;
A
#
# COMPACT_ATOMS: atom_id res chain seq x y z
N THR A 1 41.41 -25.33 11.97
CA THR A 1 40.25 -25.26 12.87
C THR A 1 39.75 -23.84 12.82
N GLU A 2 38.94 -23.49 11.83
CA GLU A 2 38.59 -22.08 11.55
C GLU A 2 37.10 -22.03 11.18
N ALA A 3 36.26 -22.63 12.03
CA ALA A 3 34.85 -22.28 12.10
C ALA A 3 34.75 -21.12 13.09
N PHE A 4 34.05 -20.03 12.71
CA PHE A 4 33.56 -18.92 13.53
C PHE A 4 34.00 -17.53 13.03
N VAL A 5 33.39 -17.05 11.94
CA VAL A 5 33.17 -15.63 11.54
C VAL A 5 32.64 -15.73 10.10
N ILE A 6 31.40 -15.43 9.72
CA ILE A 6 30.51 -14.34 10.05
C ILE A 6 29.08 -14.86 9.81
N LEU A 7 28.33 -15.07 10.88
CA LEU A 7 26.87 -15.17 10.85
C LEU A 7 26.33 -13.86 11.46
N THR A 8 26.60 -12.73 10.81
CA THR A 8 25.90 -11.48 11.13
C THR A 8 24.94 -11.21 9.97
N SER A 9 23.70 -11.64 10.12
CA SER A 9 22.66 -10.71 10.59
C SER A 9 22.29 -9.68 9.53
N GLU A 10 21.98 -10.12 8.33
CA GLU A 10 20.99 -9.43 7.54
C GLU A 10 19.62 -9.88 8.05
N ILE A 11 19.26 -9.41 9.25
CA ILE A 11 17.84 -9.15 9.52
C ILE A 11 17.52 -8.03 8.54
N GLN A 12 17.24 -8.40 7.29
CA GLN A 12 16.59 -7.52 6.35
C GLN A 12 15.28 -7.19 7.05
N ALA A 13 15.26 -6.04 7.71
CA ALA A 13 14.05 -5.37 8.08
C ALA A 13 13.32 -5.18 6.75
N LYS A 14 12.54 -6.18 6.37
CA LYS A 14 11.56 -6.13 5.29
C LYS A 14 10.55 -5.15 5.84
N SER A 15 10.87 -3.86 5.73
CA SER A 15 9.89 -2.81 5.88
C SER A 15 8.74 -3.22 4.98
N PRO A 16 7.55 -3.48 5.52
CA PRO A 16 6.39 -3.85 4.71
C PRO A 16 6.31 -2.88 3.54
N ALA A 17 6.38 -3.44 2.33
CA ALA A 17 6.38 -2.66 1.11
C ALA A 17 5.02 -1.97 1.03
N ILE A 18 5.04 -0.64 1.14
CA ILE A 18 3.86 0.17 0.96
C ILE A 18 3.97 0.94 -0.35
N SER A 19 2.87 0.99 -1.07
CA SER A 19 2.75 1.75 -2.32
C SER A 19 1.54 2.67 -2.25
N PHE A 20 1.62 3.81 -2.93
CA PHE A 20 0.55 4.79 -2.96
C PHE A 20 -0.02 4.81 -4.37
N ILE A 21 -1.32 4.58 -4.48
CA ILE A 21 -2.03 4.59 -5.76
C ILE A 21 -3.18 5.59 -5.71
N ASN A 22 -3.50 6.20 -6.84
CA ASN A 22 -4.63 7.10 -6.94
C ASN A 22 -5.89 6.31 -7.28
N SER A 23 -6.97 6.53 -6.52
CA SER A 23 -8.31 6.07 -6.88
C SER A 23 -8.77 6.72 -8.18
N ASN A 24 -9.71 6.10 -8.90
CA ASN A 24 -10.35 6.69 -10.09
C ASN A 24 -10.99 8.07 -9.82
N LYS A 25 -11.23 8.40 -8.54
CA LYS A 25 -11.72 9.69 -8.07
C LYS A 25 -10.62 10.68 -7.65
N GLY A 26 -9.35 10.39 -7.98
CA GLY A 26 -8.18 11.19 -7.62
C GLY A 26 -7.73 11.08 -6.15
N LYS A 27 -8.43 10.30 -5.31
CA LYS A 27 -8.09 10.18 -3.89
C LYS A 27 -6.93 9.21 -3.66
N PRO A 28 -5.94 9.55 -2.80
CA PRO A 28 -4.83 8.66 -2.49
C PRO A 28 -5.32 7.42 -1.71
N LEU A 29 -4.82 6.26 -2.11
CA LEU A 29 -4.97 4.98 -1.45
C LEU A 29 -3.59 4.45 -1.12
N LEU A 30 -3.46 3.90 0.07
CA LEU A 30 -2.27 3.18 0.51
C LEU A 30 -2.50 1.70 0.23
N VAL A 31 -1.54 1.04 -0.41
CA VAL A 31 -1.47 -0.41 -0.53
C VAL A 31 -0.41 -0.89 0.44
N ALA A 32 -0.77 -1.81 1.33
CA ALA A 32 0.16 -2.46 2.23
C ALA A 32 -0.23 -3.93 2.35
N ASP A 33 0.72 -4.83 2.12
CA ASP A 33 0.50 -6.28 2.28
C ASP A 33 -0.68 -6.81 1.42
N ASP A 34 -0.78 -6.38 0.16
CA ASP A 34 -1.90 -6.69 -0.76
C ASP A 34 -3.28 -6.14 -0.35
N TYR A 35 -3.36 -5.34 0.71
CA TYR A 35 -4.58 -4.66 1.12
C TYR A 35 -4.57 -3.18 0.77
N THR A 36 -5.75 -2.66 0.41
CA THR A 36 -5.94 -1.22 0.17
C THR A 36 -6.55 -0.52 1.38
N PHE A 37 -6.03 0.67 1.64
CA PHE A 37 -6.45 1.55 2.73
C PHE A 37 -6.74 2.94 2.17
N LYS A 38 -7.86 3.52 2.61
CA LYS A 38 -8.24 4.90 2.33
C LYS A 38 -7.76 5.82 3.44
N LEU A 39 -7.37 7.04 3.08
CA LEU A 39 -7.02 8.07 4.04
C LEU A 39 -8.26 8.42 4.89
N ASN A 40 -8.17 8.18 6.19
CA ASN A 40 -9.20 8.57 7.16
C ASN A 40 -8.93 9.97 7.71
N LYS A 41 -7.68 10.22 8.13
CA LYS A 41 -7.26 11.51 8.70
C LYS A 41 -5.80 11.78 8.37
N ALA A 42 -5.48 12.98 7.92
CA ALA A 42 -4.10 13.45 7.84
C ALA A 42 -3.85 14.47 8.96
N THR A 43 -2.70 14.33 9.62
CA THR A 43 -2.15 15.28 10.60
C THR A 43 -0.80 15.75 10.07
N ILE A 44 -0.26 16.84 10.60
CA ILE A 44 1.04 17.42 10.20
C ILE A 44 2.20 16.41 10.34
N THR A 45 2.07 15.47 11.27
CA THR A 45 3.11 14.48 11.60
C THR A 45 2.79 13.10 11.06
N ALA A 46 1.52 12.75 10.86
CA ALA A 46 1.13 11.39 10.51
C ALA A 46 -0.20 11.33 9.75
N LYS A 47 -0.33 10.33 8.88
CA LYS A 47 -1.54 10.01 8.13
C LYS A 47 -2.11 8.69 8.64
N TYR A 48 -3.39 8.69 8.93
CA TYR A 48 -4.16 7.56 9.41
C TYR A 48 -5.01 7.01 8.26
N TRP A 49 -4.82 5.74 7.98
CA TRP A 49 -5.43 4.99 6.90
C TRP A 49 -6.29 3.88 7.50
N ILE A 50 -7.44 3.64 6.91
CA ILE A 50 -8.36 2.57 7.30
C ILE A 50 -8.64 1.71 6.09
N CYS A 51 -8.89 0.42 6.30
CA CYS A 51 -9.20 -0.46 5.18
C CYS A 51 -10.41 0.08 4.37
N THR A 52 -10.38 -0.16 3.07
CA THR A 52 -11.47 0.26 2.18
C THR A 52 -12.78 -0.49 2.49
N ILE A 53 -12.69 -1.70 3.04
CA ILE A 53 -13.81 -2.56 3.46
C ILE A 53 -14.39 -2.07 4.79
N LYS A 54 -15.72 -1.89 4.86
CA LYS A 54 -16.41 -1.31 6.03
C LYS A 54 -16.36 -2.19 7.28
N ASP A 55 -16.30 -3.51 7.12
CA ASP A 55 -16.28 -4.49 8.21
C ASP A 55 -14.85 -4.83 8.68
N CYS A 56 -13.84 -4.17 8.10
CA CYS A 56 -12.45 -4.46 8.41
C CYS A 56 -11.90 -3.51 9.47
N ALA A 57 -11.38 -4.07 10.56
CA ALA A 57 -10.77 -3.32 11.65
C ALA A 57 -9.30 -2.92 11.38
N ALA A 58 -8.75 -3.31 10.22
CA ALA A 58 -7.37 -3.02 9.85
C ALA A 58 -7.15 -1.52 9.61
N LYS A 59 -6.09 -1.00 10.23
CA LYS A 59 -5.70 0.40 10.26
C LYS A 59 -4.20 0.50 10.04
N VAL A 60 -3.80 1.51 9.30
CA VAL A 60 -2.40 1.78 9.01
C VAL A 60 -2.09 3.24 9.31
N GLN A 61 -0.91 3.50 9.82
CA GLN A 61 -0.37 4.82 10.09
C GLN A 61 0.92 5.00 9.30
N THR A 62 1.00 6.09 8.55
CA THR A 62 2.23 6.49 7.85
C THR A 62 2.70 7.84 8.35
N ASP A 63 3.98 8.11 8.20
CA ASP A 63 4.60 9.39 8.48
C ASP A 63 4.21 10.43 7.41
N SER A 64 4.55 11.69 7.66
CA SER A 64 4.47 12.77 6.67
C SER A 64 5.31 12.48 5.42
N ASN A 65 6.43 11.77 5.57
CA ASN A 65 7.28 11.30 4.47
C ASN A 65 6.77 10.02 3.81
N ASN A 66 5.51 9.63 4.04
CA ASN A 66 4.91 8.43 3.46
C ASN A 66 5.58 7.11 3.89
N GLY A 67 6.42 7.11 4.94
CA GLY A 67 6.97 5.88 5.52
C GLY A 67 5.95 5.16 6.40
N LEU A 68 5.90 3.84 6.38
CA LEU A 68 5.02 3.08 7.27
C LEU A 68 5.49 3.24 8.72
N MET A 69 4.61 3.70 9.59
CA MET A 69 4.88 3.79 11.03
C MET A 69 4.29 2.59 11.77
N LYS A 70 3.02 2.28 11.51
CA LYS A 70 2.30 1.22 12.24
C LYS A 70 1.21 0.61 11.38
N SER A 71 1.09 -0.71 11.40
CA SER A 71 -0.08 -1.45 10.93
C SER A 71 -0.72 -2.16 12.13
N VAL A 72 -2.04 -2.06 12.27
CA VAL A 72 -2.79 -2.66 13.37
C VAL A 72 -4.09 -3.23 12.84
N GLY A 73 -4.43 -4.43 13.28
CA GLY A 73 -5.72 -5.06 13.03
C GLY A 73 -5.62 -6.18 12.01
N ASN A 74 -6.46 -7.19 12.22
CA ASN A 74 -6.59 -8.31 11.31
C ASN A 74 -7.58 -7.96 10.20
N HIS A 75 -7.26 -8.41 8.98
CA HIS A 75 -8.21 -8.41 7.89
C HIS A 75 -9.19 -9.57 8.10
N SER A 76 -10.49 -9.25 8.20
CA SER A 76 -11.57 -10.25 8.25
C SER A 76 -12.06 -10.64 6.86
N HIS A 77 -11.31 -10.27 5.82
CA HIS A 77 -11.65 -10.48 4.42
C HIS A 77 -10.37 -10.87 3.66
N LEU A 78 -10.55 -11.55 2.54
CA LEU A 78 -9.44 -11.87 1.64
C LEU A 78 -8.87 -10.58 1.03
N PRO A 79 -7.56 -10.55 0.70
CA PRO A 79 -6.99 -9.48 -0.10
C PRO A 79 -7.80 -9.39 -1.38
N GLU A 80 -8.18 -8.17 -1.79
CA GLU A 80 -8.89 -7.99 -3.05
C GLU A 80 -7.86 -8.00 -4.19
N GLU A 81 -7.18 -9.14 -4.34
CA GLU A 81 -6.16 -9.45 -5.35
C GLU A 81 -6.68 -9.13 -6.77
N GLU A 82 -7.96 -9.42 -7.02
CA GLU A 82 -8.65 -9.16 -8.29
C GLU A 82 -8.71 -7.66 -8.69
N LYS A 83 -8.48 -6.73 -7.76
CA LYS A 83 -8.60 -5.28 -8.01
C LYS A 83 -7.28 -4.53 -8.04
N LEU A 84 -6.19 -5.15 -7.63
CA LEU A 84 -4.85 -4.58 -7.77
C LEU A 84 -4.31 -4.79 -9.20
N GLU A 85 -4.55 -5.97 -9.80
CA GLU A 85 -4.12 -6.29 -11.17
C GLU A 85 -4.84 -5.43 -12.24
N VAL A 86 -6.11 -5.09 -12.01
CA VAL A 86 -6.88 -4.25 -12.95
C VAL A 86 -6.41 -2.79 -12.96
N ARG A 87 -5.71 -2.34 -11.91
CA ARG A 87 -5.28 -0.93 -11.76
C ARG A 87 -3.91 -0.65 -12.35
N GLU A 88 -2.98 -1.61 -12.29
CA GLU A 88 -1.71 -1.52 -13.04
C GLU A 88 -1.93 -1.58 -14.57
N ALA A 89 -3.04 -2.16 -15.03
CA ALA A 89 -3.42 -2.18 -16.44
C ALA A 89 -4.06 -0.86 -16.94
N CYS A 90 -4.73 -0.09 -16.07
CA CYS A 90 -5.45 1.12 -16.50
C CYS A 90 -4.52 2.32 -16.77
N GLU A 91 -3.32 2.38 -16.16
CA GLU A 91 -2.31 3.39 -16.50
C GLU A 91 -1.80 3.25 -17.95
N LYS A 92 -1.96 2.09 -18.59
CA LYS A 92 -1.56 1.89 -19.99
C LYS A 92 -2.65 2.27 -21.00
N ILE A 93 -3.90 2.49 -20.56
CA ILE A 93 -5.04 2.71 -21.47
C ILE A 93 -5.30 4.19 -21.75
N THR A 94 -4.83 5.11 -20.90
CA THR A 94 -4.92 6.56 -21.18
C THR A 94 -4.06 7.01 -22.36
N PHE A 95 -3.01 6.25 -22.70
CA PHE A 95 -2.16 6.51 -23.86
C PHE A 95 -2.88 6.21 -25.19
N PHE A 96 -3.67 5.13 -25.26
CA PHE A 96 -4.31 4.73 -26.52
C PHE A 96 -5.61 5.47 -26.84
N LYS A 97 -6.31 6.04 -25.85
CA LYS A 97 -7.54 6.81 -26.11
C LYS A 97 -7.32 8.21 -26.70
N ASN A 98 -6.07 8.69 -26.75
CA ASN A 98 -5.74 9.99 -27.35
C ASN A 98 -5.43 9.94 -28.86
N PHE A 99 -5.45 8.76 -29.50
CA PHE A 99 -5.15 8.62 -30.95
C PHE A 99 -6.36 8.23 -31.82
N SER A 100 -7.58 8.37 -31.32
CA SER A 100 -8.79 8.15 -32.13
C SER A 100 -9.89 9.14 -31.77
N HIS A 101 -9.68 10.39 -32.19
CA HIS A 101 -10.78 11.18 -32.74
C HIS A 101 -10.37 11.55 -34.18
N PRO A 102 -11.16 11.18 -35.20
CA PRO A 102 -10.99 11.70 -36.55
C PRO A 102 -11.29 13.20 -36.62
#